data_AF-L8HEL4-F1
#
_entry.id   AF-L8HEL4-F1
#
_cell.length_a   1.000
_cell.length_b   1.000
_cell.length_c   1.000
_cell.angle_alpha   90.00
_cell.angle_beta   90.00
_cell.angle_gamma   90.00
#
_symmetry.space_group_name_H-M   'P 1'
#
loop_
_entity.id
_entity.type
_entity.pdbx_description
1 polymer ?
#
loop_
_entity_poly.entity_id
_entity_poly.type
_entity_poly.pdbx_seq_one_letter_code
_entity_poly.pdbx_strand_id
1 'polypeptide(L)'
;MEASVADAGSKSFGGDGDDGLLRMAVMNELIAPEVLPFQTELISKTKDFVDAEEEKSNQSYKGESEDAFLRRQLLTSWYLQRVKYALSAYLQTRLRKIQKHAEYILHSPLETHKLSDNELQFLKQFRELELEQSRALDLISPKIAERIGNSGTPKAGTLHFTSLALLLLGVVES
;
A
#
# COMPACT_ATOMS: atom_id res chain seq x y z
N MET A 1 34.67 2.98 -46.88
CA MET A 1 33.87 4.08 -46.30
C MET A 1 32.41 3.72 -46.55
N GLU A 2 31.82 2.91 -45.69
CA GLU A 2 30.37 2.75 -45.62
C GLU A 2 30.02 2.76 -44.13
N ALA A 3 29.40 3.85 -43.71
CA ALA A 3 29.00 4.07 -42.34
C ALA A 3 27.75 3.24 -42.08
N SER A 4 27.85 2.37 -41.06
CA SER A 4 26.76 1.69 -40.39
C SER A 4 25.60 2.64 -40.14
N VAL A 5 24.46 2.38 -40.78
CA VAL A 5 23.17 2.97 -40.43
C VAL A 5 22.89 2.55 -38.99
N ALA A 6 23.08 3.49 -38.07
CA ALA A 6 22.78 3.29 -36.67
C ALA A 6 21.28 3.03 -36.54
N ASP A 7 20.96 1.82 -36.12
CA ASP A 7 19.68 1.40 -35.58
C ASP A 7 19.28 2.38 -34.46
N ALA A 8 18.51 3.40 -34.82
CA ALA A 8 17.88 4.30 -33.89
C ALA A 8 16.78 3.49 -33.21
N GLY A 9 17.18 2.77 -32.16
CA GLY A 9 16.34 1.88 -31.38
C GLY A 9 15.00 2.51 -31.09
N SER A 10 13.95 1.91 -31.66
CA SER A 10 12.57 2.17 -31.31
C SER A 10 12.38 1.80 -29.84
N LYS A 11 12.63 2.73 -28.93
CA LYS A 11 12.19 2.59 -27.54
C LYS A 11 10.67 2.64 -27.59
N SER A 12 10.03 1.49 -27.43
CA SER A 12 8.58 1.39 -27.38
C SER A 12 8.09 2.36 -26.29
N PHE A 13 7.24 3.30 -26.69
CA PHE A 13 6.44 4.08 -25.75
C PHE A 13 5.47 3.09 -25.08
N GLY A 14 5.90 2.53 -23.96
CA GLY A 14 5.27 1.35 -23.34
C GLY A 14 6.28 0.22 -23.28
N GLY A 15 7.06 0.19 -22.20
CA GLY A 15 7.85 -0.97 -21.84
C GLY A 15 6.90 -2.06 -21.37
N ASP A 16 6.61 -3.03 -22.23
CA ASP A 16 5.82 -4.23 -21.92
C ASP A 16 6.42 -5.07 -20.77
N GLY A 17 7.64 -4.75 -20.31
CA GLY A 17 8.24 -5.36 -19.12
C GLY A 17 7.68 -4.79 -17.82
N ASP A 18 8.10 -3.59 -17.44
CA ASP A 18 8.02 -3.16 -16.03
C ASP A 18 6.61 -2.69 -15.58
N ASP A 19 5.80 -2.04 -16.43
CA ASP A 19 4.39 -1.71 -16.07
C ASP A 19 3.55 -2.99 -15.95
N GLY A 20 3.78 -3.96 -16.84
CA GLY A 20 3.16 -5.28 -16.77
C GLY A 20 3.50 -6.00 -15.48
N LEU A 21 4.79 -6.03 -15.11
CA LEU A 21 5.27 -6.62 -13.86
C LEU A 21 4.69 -5.90 -12.64
N LEU A 22 4.60 -4.57 -12.65
CA LEU A 22 3.99 -3.81 -11.55
C LEU A 22 2.51 -4.15 -11.39
N ARG A 23 1.75 -4.23 -12.49
CA ARG A 23 0.34 -4.62 -12.43
C ARG A 23 0.17 -6.03 -11.91
N MET A 24 1.02 -6.97 -12.34
CA MET A 24 1.02 -8.32 -11.81
C MET A 24 1.35 -8.34 -10.32
N ALA A 25 2.33 -7.56 -9.87
CA ALA A 25 2.66 -7.40 -8.46
C ALA A 25 1.47 -6.88 -7.64
N VAL A 26 0.77 -5.85 -8.15
CA VAL A 26 -0.45 -5.32 -7.53
C VAL A 26 -1.53 -6.40 -7.44
N MET A 27 -1.80 -7.12 -8.52
CA MET A 27 -2.83 -8.17 -8.54
C MET A 27 -2.49 -9.32 -7.60
N ASN A 28 -1.25 -9.79 -7.63
CA ASN A 28 -0.78 -10.86 -6.74
C ASN A 28 -0.92 -10.44 -5.27
N GLU A 29 -0.54 -9.20 -4.95
CA GLU A 29 -0.70 -8.67 -3.61
C GLU A 29 -2.18 -8.50 -3.24
N LEU A 30 -3.08 -8.11 -4.15
CA LEU A 30 -4.50 -8.03 -3.85
C LEU A 30 -5.15 -9.40 -3.57
N ILE A 31 -4.68 -10.44 -4.27
CA ILE A 31 -5.27 -11.78 -4.21
C ILE A 31 -4.70 -12.61 -3.04
N ALA A 32 -3.42 -12.42 -2.71
CA ALA A 32 -2.79 -13.18 -1.63
C ALA A 32 -3.37 -12.78 -0.25
N PRO A 33 -3.66 -13.74 0.66
CA PRO A 33 -4.14 -13.43 2.01
C PRO A 33 -3.02 -12.92 2.94
N GLU A 34 -1.80 -13.35 2.67
CA GLU A 34 -0.57 -12.99 3.40
C GLU A 34 0.24 -11.92 2.65
N VAL A 35 1.24 -11.34 3.32
CA VAL A 35 2.14 -10.35 2.72
C VAL A 35 3.19 -11.08 1.89
N LEU A 36 3.33 -10.69 0.62
CA LEU A 36 4.34 -11.26 -0.28
C LEU A 36 5.73 -10.61 -0.05
N PRO A 37 6.82 -11.18 -0.59
CA PRO A 37 8.12 -10.51 -0.56
C PRO A 37 8.10 -9.14 -1.26
N PHE A 38 8.66 -8.12 -0.61
CA PHE A 38 8.71 -6.77 -1.17
C PHE A 38 9.58 -6.74 -2.43
N GLN A 39 9.02 -6.25 -3.54
CA GLN A 39 9.72 -6.16 -4.83
C GLN A 39 10.58 -4.90 -4.91
N THR A 40 11.66 -4.83 -4.11
CA THR A 40 12.53 -3.64 -3.99
C THR A 40 13.01 -3.12 -5.34
N GLU A 41 13.55 -4.02 -6.17
CA GLU A 41 14.14 -3.65 -7.46
C GLU A 41 13.09 -3.08 -8.41
N LEU A 42 11.91 -3.72 -8.52
CA LEU A 42 10.83 -3.26 -9.39
C LEU A 42 10.31 -1.88 -8.96
N ILE A 43 10.08 -1.69 -7.67
CA ILE A 43 9.56 -0.42 -7.14
C ILE A 43 10.59 0.70 -7.30
N SER A 44 11.88 0.42 -7.06
CA SER A 44 12.96 1.40 -7.29
C SER A 44 13.00 1.81 -8.76
N LYS A 45 13.10 0.84 -9.67
CA LYS A 45 13.15 1.10 -11.13
C LYS A 45 11.93 1.88 -11.61
N THR A 46 10.74 1.54 -11.12
CA THR A 46 9.51 2.23 -11.51
C THR A 46 9.51 3.69 -11.03
N LYS A 47 9.99 3.96 -9.81
CA LYS A 47 10.12 5.32 -9.30
C LYS A 47 11.12 6.13 -10.14
N ASP A 48 12.31 5.57 -10.36
CA ASP A 48 13.34 6.21 -11.17
C ASP A 48 12.85 6.49 -12.60
N PHE A 49 12.09 5.56 -13.18
CA PHE A 49 11.46 5.73 -14.48
C PHE A 49 10.43 6.86 -14.47
N VAL A 50 9.54 6.91 -13.48
CA VAL A 50 8.54 7.97 -13.35
C VAL A 50 9.22 9.33 -13.24
N ASP A 51 10.21 9.47 -12.37
CA ASP A 51 10.92 10.73 -12.16
C ASP A 51 11.67 11.18 -13.43
N ALA A 52 12.33 10.24 -14.13
CA ALA A 52 13.03 10.53 -15.37
C ALA A 52 12.08 10.93 -16.50
N GLU A 53 10.91 10.30 -16.63
CA GLU A 53 9.94 10.64 -17.66
C GLU A 53 9.19 11.95 -17.37
N GLU A 54 8.93 12.28 -16.09
CA GLU A 54 8.37 13.59 -15.73
C GLU A 54 9.32 14.71 -16.14
N GLU A 55 10.60 14.59 -15.81
CA GLU A 55 11.63 15.58 -16.17
C GLU A 55 11.74 15.74 -17.69
N LYS A 56 11.80 14.63 -18.45
CA LYS A 56 11.83 14.68 -19.92
C LYS A 56 10.56 15.27 -20.51
N SER A 57 9.40 14.99 -19.94
CA SER A 57 8.12 15.48 -20.48
C SER A 57 7.98 17.00 -20.41
N ASN A 58 8.66 17.63 -19.45
CA ASN A 58 8.69 19.08 -19.27
C ASN A 58 9.70 19.78 -20.20
N GLN A 59 10.56 19.03 -20.87
CA GLN A 59 11.56 19.57 -21.78
C GLN A 59 11.00 19.63 -23.22
N SER A 60 11.10 20.81 -23.84
CA SER A 60 10.75 21.01 -25.24
C SER A 60 11.92 20.65 -26.15
N TYR A 61 11.65 19.94 -27.24
CA TYR A 61 12.69 19.56 -28.20
C TYR A 61 12.95 20.66 -29.23
N LYS A 62 14.19 20.76 -29.72
CA LYS A 62 14.53 21.73 -30.79
C LYS A 62 13.72 21.42 -32.05
N GLY A 63 12.99 22.42 -32.54
CA GLY A 63 12.17 22.30 -33.76
C GLY A 63 10.79 21.68 -33.53
N GLU A 64 10.40 21.44 -32.29
CA GLU A 64 9.08 20.96 -31.94
C GLU A 64 8.03 22.09 -31.97
N SER A 65 6.86 21.83 -32.54
CA SER A 65 5.73 22.75 -32.46
C SER A 65 5.08 22.71 -31.07
N GLU A 66 4.50 23.84 -30.66
CA GLU A 66 3.79 23.95 -29.38
C GLU A 66 2.68 22.89 -29.24
N ASP A 67 1.89 22.66 -30.30
CA ASP A 67 0.86 21.63 -30.30
C ASP A 67 1.41 20.20 -30.11
N ALA A 68 2.57 19.90 -30.69
CA ALA A 68 3.21 18.60 -30.53
C ALA A 68 3.78 18.43 -29.12
N PHE A 69 4.38 19.48 -28.55
CA PHE A 69 4.84 19.53 -27.17
C PHE A 69 3.68 19.28 -26.19
N LEU A 70 2.58 20.04 -26.32
CA LEU A 70 1.40 19.91 -25.46
C LEU A 70 0.77 18.52 -25.56
N ARG A 71 0.68 17.96 -26.78
CA ARG A 71 0.16 16.61 -26.98
C ARG A 71 1.03 15.56 -26.31
N ARG A 72 2.36 15.63 -26.45
CA ARG A 72 3.27 14.70 -25.74
C ARG A 72 3.11 14.83 -24.24
N GLN A 73 3.17 16.06 -23.71
CA GLN A 73 3.07 16.31 -22.27
C GLN A 73 1.76 15.75 -21.70
N LEU A 74 0.64 15.96 -22.39
CA LEU A 74 -0.64 15.39 -22.00
C LEU A 74 -0.60 13.86 -21.98
N LEU A 75 -0.19 13.21 -23.07
CA LEU A 75 -0.17 11.74 -23.13
C LEU A 75 0.77 11.13 -22.08
N THR A 76 1.95 11.72 -21.88
CA THR A 76 2.91 11.26 -20.88
C THR A 76 2.36 11.45 -19.47
N SER A 77 1.78 12.60 -19.14
CA SER A 77 1.22 12.85 -17.81
C SER A 77 0.10 11.86 -17.45
N TRP A 78 -0.84 11.59 -18.36
CA TRP A 78 -1.89 10.59 -18.15
C TRP A 78 -1.32 9.18 -17.95
N TYR A 79 -0.31 8.81 -18.73
CA TYR A 79 0.36 7.52 -18.57
C TYR A 79 1.02 7.41 -17.18
N LEU A 80 1.80 8.42 -16.78
CA LEU A 80 2.50 8.44 -15.49
C LEU A 80 1.53 8.45 -14.31
N GLN A 81 0.39 9.12 -14.41
CA GLN A 81 -0.66 9.05 -13.40
C GLN A 81 -1.14 7.60 -13.17
N ARG A 82 -1.30 6.79 -14.22
CA ARG A 82 -1.70 5.38 -14.08
C ARG A 82 -0.61 4.56 -13.39
N VAL A 83 0.66 4.79 -13.71
CA VAL A 83 1.80 4.11 -13.07
C VAL A 83 1.90 4.49 -11.59
N LYS A 84 1.79 5.79 -11.27
CA LYS A 84 1.75 6.31 -9.89
C LYS A 84 0.59 5.73 -9.08
N TYR A 85 -0.57 5.58 -9.72
CA TYR A 85 -1.73 4.92 -9.11
C TYR A 85 -1.43 3.45 -8.80
N ALA A 86 -0.86 2.69 -9.74
CA ALA A 86 -0.48 1.29 -9.52
C ALA A 86 0.56 1.14 -8.39
N LEU A 87 1.59 2.01 -8.36
CA LEU A 87 2.55 2.06 -7.25
C LEU A 87 1.87 2.31 -5.91
N SER A 88 0.98 3.29 -5.85
CA SER A 88 0.21 3.61 -4.65
C SER A 88 -0.64 2.43 -4.21
N ALA A 89 -1.35 1.79 -5.15
CA ALA A 89 -2.20 0.64 -4.88
C ALA A 89 -1.41 -0.56 -4.33
N TYR A 90 -0.22 -0.84 -4.88
CA TYR A 90 0.69 -1.85 -4.36
C TYR A 90 1.08 -1.56 -2.91
N LEU A 91 1.65 -0.37 -2.66
CA LEU A 91 2.15 0.01 -1.33
C LEU A 91 1.03 0.08 -0.29
N GLN A 92 -0.11 0.68 -0.62
CA GLN A 92 -1.26 0.77 0.28
C GLN A 92 -1.86 -0.60 0.61
N THR A 93 -1.90 -1.51 -0.35
CA THR A 93 -2.41 -2.88 -0.11
C THR A 93 -1.50 -3.62 0.86
N ARG A 94 -0.18 -3.50 0.68
CA ARG A 94 0.80 -4.07 1.61
C ARG A 94 0.68 -3.49 3.01
N LEU A 95 0.61 -2.17 3.14
CA LEU A 95 0.45 -1.51 4.46
C LEU A 95 -0.81 -2.00 5.19
N ARG A 96 -1.95 -2.12 4.48
CA ARG A 96 -3.19 -2.66 5.09
C ARG A 96 -3.03 -4.09 5.58
N LYS A 97 -2.33 -4.94 4.82
CA LYS A 97 -2.04 -6.32 5.26
C LYS A 97 -1.07 -6.38 6.43
N ILE A 98 -0.04 -5.53 6.42
CA ILE A 98 0.92 -5.43 7.52
C ILE A 98 0.20 -5.00 8.80
N GLN A 99 -0.71 -4.02 8.74
CA GLN A 99 -1.53 -3.64 9.88
C GLN A 99 -2.39 -4.80 10.38
N LYS A 100 -3.07 -5.51 9.48
CA LYS A 100 -3.95 -6.63 9.84
C LYS A 100 -3.21 -7.79 10.51
N HIS A 101 -1.98 -8.06 10.07
CA HIS A 101 -1.17 -9.19 10.54
C HIS A 101 0.01 -8.76 11.41
N ALA A 102 -0.07 -7.57 12.02
CA ALA A 102 1.07 -6.91 12.65
C ALA A 102 1.72 -7.74 13.77
N GLU A 103 0.91 -8.41 14.59
CA GLU A 103 1.39 -9.28 15.65
C GLU A 103 2.10 -10.53 15.11
N TYR A 104 1.50 -11.20 14.11
CA TYR A 104 2.10 -12.39 13.49
C TYR A 104 3.45 -12.07 12.84
N ILE A 105 3.54 -10.95 12.12
CA ILE A 105 4.76 -10.53 11.42
C ILE A 105 5.90 -10.25 12.42
N LEU A 106 5.62 -9.61 13.56
CA LEU A 106 6.65 -9.31 14.57
C LEU A 106 7.23 -10.55 15.25
N HIS A 107 6.42 -11.60 15.43
CA HIS A 107 6.87 -12.84 16.08
C HIS A 107 7.56 -13.80 15.11
N SER A 108 7.41 -13.59 13.80
CA SER A 108 7.99 -14.44 12.75
C SER A 108 9.13 -13.73 12.02
N PRO A 109 10.40 -14.16 12.18
CA PRO A 109 11.52 -13.55 11.47
C PRO A 109 11.41 -13.74 9.95
N LEU A 110 10.83 -14.85 9.49
CA LEU A 110 10.62 -15.14 8.07
C LEU A 110 9.70 -14.11 7.40
N GLU A 111 8.66 -13.67 8.10
CA GLU A 111 7.75 -12.63 7.61
C GLU A 111 8.42 -11.26 7.65
N THR A 112 9.20 -10.97 8.69
CA THR A 112 9.94 -9.72 8.80
C THR A 112 10.90 -9.50 7.63
N HIS A 113 11.53 -10.57 7.12
CA HIS A 113 12.42 -10.50 5.95
C HIS A 113 11.71 -10.15 4.63
N LYS A 114 10.38 -10.28 4.55
CA LYS A 114 9.60 -9.91 3.35
C LYS A 114 9.31 -8.41 3.28
N LEU A 115 9.52 -7.65 4.35
CA LEU A 115 9.21 -6.23 4.43
C LEU A 115 10.40 -5.38 3.97
N SER A 116 10.09 -4.20 3.43
CA SER A 116 11.09 -3.14 3.27
C SER A 116 11.40 -2.45 4.61
N ASP A 117 12.53 -1.77 4.70
CA ASP A 117 12.93 -1.03 5.91
C ASP A 117 11.89 -0.01 6.36
N ASN A 118 11.27 0.69 5.40
CA ASN A 118 10.20 1.66 5.66
C ASN A 118 8.93 0.97 6.19
N GLU A 119 8.57 -0.18 5.64
CA GLU A 119 7.43 -0.99 6.12
C GLU A 119 7.67 -1.51 7.53
N LEU A 120 8.91 -1.90 7.85
CA LEU A 120 9.31 -2.37 9.17
C LEU A 120 9.28 -1.23 10.19
N GLN A 121 9.77 -0.04 9.84
CA GLN A 121 9.66 1.14 10.67
C GLN A 121 8.21 1.50 10.95
N PHE A 122 7.37 1.50 9.92
CA PHE A 122 5.93 1.72 10.04
C PHE A 122 5.27 0.70 10.98
N LEU A 123 5.59 -0.59 10.83
CA LEU A 123 5.05 -1.65 11.68
C LEU A 123 5.40 -1.44 13.16
N LYS A 124 6.65 -1.05 13.46
CA LYS A 124 7.08 -0.77 14.84
C LYS A 124 6.30 0.40 15.45
N GLN A 125 6.20 1.52 14.71
CA GLN A 125 5.45 2.70 15.14
C GLN A 125 3.96 2.39 15.32
N PHE A 126 3.38 1.64 14.39
CA PHE A 126 1.98 1.21 14.48
C PHE A 126 1.72 0.39 15.74
N ARG A 127 2.61 -0.56 16.08
CA ARG A 127 2.45 -1.39 17.28
C ARG A 127 2.67 -0.63 18.58
N GLU A 128 3.58 0.33 18.60
CA GLU A 128 3.74 1.24 19.73
C GLU A 128 2.43 2.00 20.01
N LEU A 129 1.84 2.58 18.96
CA LEU A 129 0.56 3.30 19.07
C LEU A 129 -0.60 2.39 19.49
N GLU A 130 -0.70 1.17 18.96
CA GLU A 130 -1.74 0.21 19.38
C GLU A 130 -1.61 -0.16 20.87
N LEU A 131 -0.37 -0.33 21.36
CA LEU A 131 -0.13 -0.62 22.78
C LEU A 131 -0.50 0.57 23.68
N GLU A 132 -0.17 1.79 23.28
CA GLU A 132 -0.58 3.01 23.99
C GLU A 132 -2.10 3.14 24.04
N GLN A 133 -2.78 2.88 22.92
CA GLN A 133 -4.23 2.89 22.85
C GLN A 133 -4.84 1.83 23.78
N SER A 134 -4.31 0.60 23.78
CA SER A 134 -4.77 -0.47 24.68
C SER A 134 -4.62 -0.07 26.14
N ARG A 135 -3.48 0.51 26.54
CA ARG A 135 -3.24 0.99 27.91
C ARG A 135 -4.23 2.09 28.30
N ALA A 136 -4.55 3.00 27.39
CA ALA A 136 -5.54 4.04 27.63
C ALA A 136 -6.93 3.44 27.85
N LEU A 137 -7.30 2.41 27.08
CA LEU A 137 -8.55 1.68 27.28
C LEU A 137 -8.60 0.92 28.61
N ASP A 138 -7.48 0.36 29.08
CA ASP A 138 -7.42 -0.30 30.39
C ASP A 138 -7.72 0.66 31.54
N LEU A 139 -7.34 1.93 31.42
CA LEU A 139 -7.66 2.97 32.41
C LEU A 139 -9.13 3.41 32.38
N ILE A 140 -9.79 3.29 31.22
CA ILE A 140 -11.18 3.71 31.01
C ILE A 140 -12.15 2.56 31.32
N SER A 141 -11.76 1.31 31.04
CA SER A 141 -12.50 0.08 31.29
C SER A 141 -13.14 -0.02 32.69
N PRO A 142 -12.43 0.24 33.81
CA PRO A 142 -13.03 0.20 35.14
C PRO A 142 -14.08 1.29 35.36
N LYS A 143 -13.91 2.48 34.78
CA LYS A 143 -14.89 3.57 34.87
C LYS A 143 -16.16 3.28 34.06
N ILE A 144 -16.03 2.58 32.94
CA ILE A 144 -17.17 2.08 32.16
C ILE A 144 -17.87 0.95 32.95
N ALA A 145 -17.12 0.02 33.53
CA ALA A 145 -17.66 -1.05 34.36
C ALA A 145 -18.42 -0.51 35.58
N GLU A 146 -17.92 0.53 36.24
CA GLU A 146 -18.60 1.23 37.35
C GLU A 146 -19.89 1.93 36.87
N ARG A 147 -19.88 2.53 35.67
CA ARG A 147 -21.05 3.18 35.08
C ARG A 147 -22.13 2.19 34.63
N ILE A 148 -21.75 1.01 34.14
CA ILE A 148 -22.68 -0.09 33.80
C ILE A 148 -23.18 -0.79 35.07
N GLY A 149 -22.33 -0.96 36.09
CA GLY A 149 -22.71 -1.52 37.39
C GLY A 149 -23.71 -0.66 38.16
N ASN A 150 -23.64 0.68 37.99
CA ASN A 150 -24.59 1.62 38.59
C ASN A 150 -25.89 1.82 37.78
N SER A 151 -25.98 1.34 36.53
CA SER A 151 -27.25 1.30 35.80
C SER A 151 -28.01 0.02 36.14
N GLY A 152 -28.56 -0.04 37.37
CA GLY A 152 -29.63 -0.95 37.79
C GLY A 152 -29.35 -2.45 37.61
N THR A 153 -29.21 -3.17 38.72
CA THR A 153 -29.19 -4.64 38.80
C THR A 153 -30.07 -5.33 37.73
N PRO A 154 -29.49 -5.98 36.69
CA PRO A 154 -30.24 -6.97 35.96
C PRO A 154 -30.37 -8.21 36.85
N LYS A 155 -31.61 -8.66 37.05
CA LYS A 155 -31.95 -9.87 37.81
C LYS A 155 -31.05 -11.03 37.39
N ALA A 156 -30.61 -11.79 38.39
CA ALA A 156 -29.84 -13.01 38.25
C ALA A 156 -30.46 -13.93 37.18
N GLY A 157 -29.63 -14.38 36.25
CA GLY A 157 -29.98 -15.34 35.22
C GLY A 157 -29.97 -14.72 33.83
N THR A 158 -28.79 -14.67 33.22
CA THR A 158 -28.53 -15.18 31.86
C THR A 158 -27.07 -14.84 31.53
N LEU A 159 -26.19 -15.84 31.64
CA LEU A 159 -24.85 -15.79 31.08
C LEU A 159 -24.97 -15.82 29.55
N HIS A 160 -24.73 -14.69 28.88
CA HIS A 160 -24.31 -14.71 27.47
C HIS A 160 -23.15 -13.73 27.28
N PHE A 161 -21.95 -14.23 27.55
CA PHE A 161 -20.67 -13.58 27.27
C PHE A 161 -20.38 -13.41 25.77
N THR A 162 -21.30 -13.81 24.87
CA THR A 162 -21.08 -13.82 23.43
C THR A 162 -21.57 -12.56 22.70
N SER A 163 -22.32 -11.67 23.34
CA SER A 163 -22.97 -10.55 22.62
C SER A 163 -22.04 -9.34 22.37
N LEU A 164 -20.99 -9.15 23.16
CA LEU A 164 -20.08 -8.01 22.98
C LEU A 164 -19.02 -8.23 21.88
N ALA A 165 -18.70 -9.49 21.56
CA ALA A 165 -17.75 -9.82 20.50
C ALA A 165 -18.36 -9.63 19.09
N LEU A 166 -19.68 -9.81 18.93
CA LEU A 166 -20.34 -9.64 17.64
C LEU A 166 -20.52 -8.17 17.22
N LEU A 167 -20.59 -7.25 18.18
CA LEU A 167 -20.81 -5.82 17.90
C LEU A 167 -19.53 -5.07 17.51
N LEU A 168 -18.35 -5.58 17.90
CA LEU A 168 -17.05 -5.02 17.52
C LEU A 168 -16.50 -5.59 16.20
N LEU A 169 -17.00 -6.73 15.72
CA LEU A 169 -16.52 -7.39 14.50
C LEU A 169 -17.35 -7.12 13.23
N GLY A 170 -18.44 -6.35 13.31
CA GLY A 170 -19.13 -5.86 12.11
C GLY A 170 -19.58 -6.94 11.12
N VAL A 171 -19.89 -8.16 11.58
CA VAL A 171 -20.50 -9.19 10.74
C VAL A 171 -22.00 -9.21 11.02
N VAL A 172 -22.74 -8.45 10.20
CA VAL A 172 -24.17 -8.64 9.96
C VAL A 172 -24.36 -8.85 8.46
N GLU A 173 -24.39 -10.12 8.06
CA GLU A 173 -25.30 -10.67 7.04
C GLU A 173 -26.07 -11.76 7.83
N SER A 174 -27.39 -11.84 7.88
CA SER A 174 -28.44 -11.65 6.85
C SER A 174 -29.61 -10.79 7.31
#